data_AF-A0A0A0CZD1-F1
#
_entry.id   AF-A0A0A0CZD1-F1
#
_cell.length_a   1.000
_cell.length_b   1.000
_cell.length_c   1.000
_cell.angle_alpha   90.00
_cell.angle_beta   90.00
_cell.angle_gamma   90.00
#
_symmetry.space_group_name_H-M   'P 1'
#
loop_
_entity.id
_entity.type
_entity.pdbx_description
1 polymer ?
#
loop_
_entity_poly.entity_id
_entity_poly.type
_entity_poly.pdbx_seq_one_letter_code
_entity_poly.pdbx_strand_id
1 'polypeptide(L)'
;MMLGRRIFAAAAAGLLAAAALGGPARAEGVALRMTVWTGNKAHLQLLDGIAAAYRKDHPEVASITFETLPFDGYTTALTTQIAGGNAPDLAWIFENSAPDFVSSGVLLPLQDVLRATPGYGYDDLLPSATALWRRDDTLYAYPLSTSPFGVFVNLDLMKQAGVKPPAERIAAGEWSWDNAVADAAAVHAKTGKAGLVVRDFDYKLWDNLATVWNGWGAAPWSADGKACGFDQPAMAEVMRFLHKAVFTDQAMPGPGAPADFFAGDAAMTITQISRAALLKDGAFAWDLVPLPKGPAGEYAVIGQAGIGVFKAGANAQAAASFLAFLTSPENSAKLAQFFPPPRKS
;
A
#
# COMPACT_ATOMS: atom_id res chain seq x y z
N MET A 1 -15.38 -38.84 -82.96
CA MET A 1 -15.67 -38.57 -84.38
C MET A 1 -16.84 -37.60 -84.42
N MET A 2 -16.58 -36.36 -84.85
CA MET A 2 -17.53 -35.33 -85.33
C MET A 2 -18.65 -34.86 -84.37
N LEU A 3 -19.02 -33.58 -84.24
CA LEU A 3 -18.72 -32.32 -84.91
C LEU A 3 -19.29 -31.24 -83.94
N GLY A 4 -18.63 -30.12 -83.68
CA GLY A 4 -19.07 -28.89 -84.36
C GLY A 4 -19.05 -27.65 -83.46
N ARG A 5 -17.86 -27.02 -83.40
CA ARG A 5 -17.59 -25.57 -83.29
C ARG A 5 -18.70 -24.74 -83.99
N ARG A 6 -19.18 -23.59 -83.49
CA ARG A 6 -18.47 -22.28 -83.42
C ARG A 6 -19.43 -21.12 -83.01
N ILE A 7 -18.82 -20.04 -82.48
CA ILE A 7 -19.10 -18.58 -82.72
C ILE A 7 -20.19 -17.87 -81.86
N PHE A 8 -20.05 -16.66 -81.27
CA PHE A 8 -19.04 -15.56 -81.26
C PHE A 8 -19.18 -14.67 -79.98
N ALA A 9 -18.06 -14.02 -79.60
CA ALA A 9 -17.89 -12.64 -79.06
C ALA A 9 -18.62 -12.19 -77.77
N ALA A 10 -18.12 -11.29 -76.93
CA ALA A 10 -16.83 -10.64 -76.67
C ALA A 10 -17.13 -9.69 -75.48
N ALA A 11 -16.25 -9.61 -74.47
CA ALA A 11 -16.05 -8.39 -73.66
C ALA A 11 -14.95 -8.62 -72.63
N ALA A 12 -13.74 -8.17 -72.98
CA ALA A 12 -12.69 -7.87 -72.03
C ALA A 12 -12.36 -6.38 -72.20
N ALA A 13 -12.56 -5.57 -71.16
CA ALA A 13 -11.84 -4.32 -70.87
C ALA A 13 -12.47 -3.62 -69.67
N GLY A 14 -11.68 -3.33 -68.63
CA GLY A 14 -12.11 -2.46 -67.53
C GLY A 14 -11.44 -2.71 -66.18
N LEU A 15 -10.12 -2.89 -66.13
CA LEU A 15 -9.34 -2.61 -64.92
C LEU A 15 -8.99 -1.11 -64.91
N LEU A 16 -8.81 -0.55 -63.70
CA LEU A 16 -8.46 0.84 -63.33
C LEU A 16 -9.63 1.80 -63.05
N ALA A 17 -10.04 1.85 -61.77
CA ALA A 17 -10.07 3.10 -60.97
C ALA A 17 -10.65 2.82 -59.57
N ALA A 18 -9.79 2.52 -58.60
CA ALA A 18 -10.10 2.68 -57.17
C ALA A 18 -8.80 2.76 -56.37
N ALA A 19 -7.96 3.74 -56.68
CA ALA A 19 -6.89 4.17 -55.81
C ALA A 19 -7.29 5.49 -55.16
N ALA A 20 -7.00 5.60 -53.87
CA ALA A 20 -7.10 6.78 -53.01
C ALA A 20 -8.50 7.16 -52.51
N LEU A 21 -8.89 6.59 -51.35
CA LEU A 21 -9.53 7.27 -50.22
C LEU A 21 -9.34 6.42 -48.95
N GLY A 22 -8.10 5.96 -48.72
CA GLY A 22 -7.68 5.49 -47.40
C GLY A 22 -7.17 6.68 -46.62
N GLY A 23 -8.05 7.35 -45.87
CA GLY A 23 -7.60 8.28 -44.84
C GLY A 23 -6.71 7.55 -43.84
N PRO A 24 -5.73 8.21 -43.20
CA PRO A 24 -4.90 7.54 -42.21
C PRO A 24 -5.82 6.99 -41.12
N ALA A 25 -5.79 5.67 -40.92
CA ALA A 25 -6.36 5.07 -39.73
C ALA A 25 -5.66 5.74 -38.55
N ARG A 26 -6.39 6.60 -37.84
CA ARG A 26 -5.92 7.24 -36.61
C ARG A 26 -5.56 6.08 -35.67
N ALA A 27 -4.28 5.90 -35.40
CA ALA A 27 -3.85 4.96 -34.39
C ALA A 27 -4.68 5.24 -33.12
N GLU A 28 -5.43 4.26 -32.65
CA GLU A 28 -6.12 4.37 -31.37
C GLU A 28 -5.04 4.64 -30.32
N GLY A 29 -5.06 5.84 -29.74
CA GLY A 29 -4.00 6.25 -28.81
C GLY A 29 -3.99 5.35 -27.57
N VAL A 30 -2.84 5.27 -26.91
CA VAL A 30 -2.64 4.42 -25.74
C VAL A 30 -3.62 4.82 -24.63
N ALA A 31 -4.44 3.87 -24.17
CA ALA A 31 -5.33 4.04 -23.04
C ALA A 31 -4.74 3.30 -21.83
N LEU A 32 -4.34 4.03 -20.80
CA LEU A 32 -3.80 3.47 -19.57
C LEU A 32 -4.90 3.29 -18.52
N ARG A 33 -4.88 2.14 -17.85
CA ARG A 33 -5.78 1.82 -16.72
C ARG A 33 -4.96 1.53 -15.48
N MET A 34 -5.30 2.22 -14.39
CA MET A 34 -4.69 2.06 -13.09
C MET A 34 -5.75 1.68 -12.04
N THR A 35 -5.61 0.54 -11.37
CA THR A 35 -6.52 0.19 -10.27
C THR A 35 -6.05 0.80 -8.95
N VAL A 36 -6.96 1.41 -8.20
CA VAL A 36 -6.72 2.03 -6.88
C VAL A 36 -7.80 1.60 -5.89
N TRP A 37 -7.54 1.67 -4.58
CA TRP A 37 -8.58 1.42 -3.56
C TRP A 37 -9.17 2.71 -2.97
N THR A 38 -8.78 3.88 -3.48
CA THR A 38 -9.29 5.16 -2.98
C THR A 38 -10.59 5.55 -3.67
N GLY A 39 -11.66 5.70 -2.89
CA GLY A 39 -12.88 6.41 -3.31
C GLY A 39 -12.90 7.90 -2.95
N ASN A 40 -11.83 8.41 -2.32
CA ASN A 40 -11.76 9.80 -1.89
C ASN A 40 -11.65 10.73 -3.11
N LYS A 41 -12.60 11.68 -3.23
CA LYS A 41 -12.68 12.62 -4.36
C LYS A 41 -11.43 13.49 -4.50
N ALA A 42 -10.83 13.96 -3.41
CA ALA A 42 -9.63 14.80 -3.45
C ALA A 42 -8.42 14.01 -3.95
N HIS A 43 -8.28 12.74 -3.54
CA HIS A 43 -7.22 11.87 -4.06
C HIS A 43 -7.37 11.64 -5.57
N LEU A 44 -8.59 11.30 -6.03
CA LEU A 44 -8.87 11.07 -7.45
C LEU A 44 -8.67 12.34 -8.29
N GLN A 45 -9.12 13.49 -7.81
CA GLN A 45 -8.91 14.79 -8.47
C GLN A 45 -7.42 15.13 -8.62
N LEU A 46 -6.61 14.83 -7.60
CA LEU A 46 -5.16 15.02 -7.67
C LEU A 46 -4.54 14.11 -8.74
N LEU A 47 -4.89 12.82 -8.74
CA LEU A 47 -4.41 11.84 -9.72
C LEU A 47 -4.82 12.21 -11.15
N ASP A 48 -6.08 12.61 -11.35
CA ASP A 48 -6.60 13.08 -12.64
C ASP A 48 -5.87 14.35 -13.11
N GLY A 49 -5.56 15.28 -12.20
CA GLY A 49 -4.79 16.48 -12.51
C GLY A 49 -3.38 16.17 -12.99
N ILE A 50 -2.69 15.22 -12.34
CA ILE A 50 -1.35 14.76 -12.76
C ILE A 50 -1.44 14.04 -14.11
N ALA A 51 -2.42 13.16 -14.29
CA ALA A 51 -2.66 12.46 -15.56
C ALA A 51 -2.94 13.43 -16.72
N ALA A 52 -3.74 14.47 -16.48
CA ALA A 52 -4.01 15.51 -17.46
C ALA A 52 -2.76 16.32 -17.82
N ALA A 53 -1.87 16.58 -16.85
CA ALA A 53 -0.58 17.24 -17.10
C ALA A 53 0.33 16.37 -17.97
N TYR A 54 0.48 15.08 -17.64
CA TYR A 54 1.28 14.14 -18.42
C TYR A 54 0.84 14.10 -19.89
N ARG A 55 -0.47 14.00 -20.14
CA ARG A 55 -1.01 13.91 -21.51
C ARG A 55 -0.77 15.14 -22.38
N LYS A 56 -0.41 16.31 -21.82
CA LYS A 56 -0.08 17.50 -22.62
C LYS A 56 1.19 17.31 -23.44
N ASP A 57 2.17 16.59 -22.88
CA ASP A 57 3.46 16.33 -23.50
C ASP A 57 3.56 14.93 -24.11
N HIS A 58 2.50 14.11 -23.93
CA HIS A 58 2.38 12.74 -24.41
C HIS A 58 1.08 12.53 -25.23
N PRO A 59 0.96 13.13 -26.43
CA PRO A 59 -0.26 13.08 -27.25
C PRO A 59 -0.60 11.67 -27.76
N GLU A 60 0.36 10.74 -27.73
CA GLU A 60 0.15 9.32 -28.00
C GLU A 60 -0.72 8.63 -26.95
N VAL A 61 -0.84 9.20 -25.74
CA VAL A 61 -1.68 8.68 -24.65
C VAL A 61 -3.07 9.29 -24.71
N ALA A 62 -4.03 8.51 -25.22
CA ALA A 62 -5.42 8.90 -25.38
C ALA A 62 -6.12 9.12 -24.03
N SER A 63 -5.88 8.27 -23.05
CA SER A 63 -6.51 8.36 -21.73
C SER A 63 -5.66 7.71 -20.64
N ILE A 64 -5.89 8.16 -19.41
CA ILE A 64 -5.41 7.52 -18.19
C ILE A 64 -6.62 7.46 -17.27
N THR A 65 -6.96 6.27 -16.79
CA THR A 65 -8.16 6.03 -15.99
C THR A 65 -7.78 5.40 -14.64
N PHE A 66 -8.36 5.93 -13.56
CA PHE A 66 -8.19 5.39 -12.22
C PHE A 66 -9.43 4.59 -11.83
N GLU A 67 -9.35 3.27 -11.94
CA GLU A 67 -10.43 2.35 -11.58
C GLU A 67 -10.41 2.10 -10.07
N THR A 68 -11.46 2.54 -9.37
CA THR A 68 -11.57 2.30 -7.93
C THR A 68 -12.17 0.93 -7.65
N LEU A 69 -11.41 0.07 -6.99
CA LEU A 69 -11.88 -1.19 -6.43
C LEU A 69 -12.11 -1.04 -4.92
N PRO A 70 -13.07 -1.74 -4.30
CA PRO A 70 -13.25 -1.72 -2.85
C PRO A 70 -11.96 -2.13 -2.12
N PHE A 71 -11.62 -1.44 -1.03
CA PHE A 71 -10.47 -1.81 -0.19
C PHE A 71 -10.59 -3.26 0.29
N ASP A 72 -11.77 -3.62 0.79
CA ASP A 72 -12.11 -4.99 1.17
C ASP A 72 -12.16 -5.88 -0.08
N GLY A 73 -11.27 -6.86 -0.14
CA GLY A 73 -11.17 -7.77 -1.29
C GLY A 73 -10.41 -7.22 -2.49
N TYR A 74 -9.74 -6.05 -2.36
CA TYR A 74 -8.97 -5.43 -3.44
C TYR A 74 -7.98 -6.39 -4.11
N THR A 75 -7.12 -7.06 -3.34
CA THR A 75 -6.11 -7.99 -3.89
C THR A 75 -6.77 -9.14 -4.64
N THR A 76 -7.87 -9.69 -4.13
CA THR A 76 -8.63 -10.75 -4.80
C THR A 76 -9.21 -10.27 -6.13
N ALA A 77 -9.78 -9.07 -6.18
CA ALA A 77 -10.31 -8.50 -7.41
C ALA A 77 -9.18 -8.25 -8.43
N LEU A 78 -8.07 -7.63 -8.02
CA LEU A 78 -6.90 -7.38 -8.87
C LEU A 78 -6.33 -8.69 -9.44
N THR A 79 -6.09 -9.69 -8.60
CA THR A 79 -5.56 -10.99 -9.05
C THR A 79 -6.53 -11.76 -9.94
N THR A 80 -7.84 -11.61 -9.73
CA THR A 80 -8.88 -12.16 -10.62
C THR A 80 -8.83 -11.49 -11.99
N GLN A 81 -8.69 -10.16 -12.05
CA GLN A 81 -8.53 -9.43 -13.32
C GLN A 81 -7.29 -9.91 -14.09
N ILE A 82 -6.17 -10.10 -13.39
CA ILE A 82 -4.91 -10.61 -13.97
C ILE A 82 -5.09 -12.04 -14.51
N ALA A 83 -5.65 -12.94 -13.70
CA ALA A 83 -5.89 -14.33 -14.09
C ALA A 83 -6.87 -14.45 -15.26
N GLY A 84 -7.84 -13.54 -15.36
CA GLY A 84 -8.79 -13.45 -16.47
C GLY A 84 -8.24 -12.81 -17.75
N GLY A 85 -6.96 -12.44 -17.79
CA GLY A 85 -6.34 -11.81 -18.97
C GLY A 85 -6.71 -10.34 -19.18
N ASN A 86 -7.27 -9.68 -18.15
CA ASN A 86 -7.64 -8.27 -18.15
C ASN A 86 -6.85 -7.50 -17.07
N ALA A 87 -5.54 -7.71 -17.00
CA ALA A 87 -4.68 -6.98 -16.07
C ALA A 87 -4.74 -5.46 -16.35
N PRO A 88 -4.75 -4.59 -15.32
CA PRO A 88 -4.55 -3.16 -15.53
C PRO A 88 -3.10 -2.90 -15.94
N ASP A 89 -2.81 -1.71 -16.48
CA ASP A 89 -1.43 -1.33 -16.82
C ASP A 89 -0.63 -0.99 -15.54
N LEU A 90 -1.30 -0.36 -14.56
CA LEU A 90 -0.76 -0.09 -13.23
C LEU A 90 -1.72 -0.55 -12.13
N ALA A 91 -1.21 -0.87 -10.95
CA ALA A 91 -2.07 -1.04 -9.78
C ALA A 91 -1.38 -0.53 -8.51
N TRP A 92 -2.19 -0.09 -7.56
CA TRP A 92 -1.76 -0.10 -6.18
C TRP A 92 -1.63 -1.55 -5.69
N ILE A 93 -0.62 -1.82 -4.87
CA ILE A 93 -0.33 -3.14 -4.32
C ILE A 93 -0.15 -2.98 -2.82
N PHE A 94 -0.82 -3.81 -2.02
CA PHE A 94 -0.62 -3.84 -0.57
C PHE A 94 0.73 -4.45 -0.21
N GLU A 95 1.31 -3.95 0.87
CA GLU A 95 2.55 -4.44 1.47
C GLU A 95 2.53 -5.95 1.72
N ASN A 96 1.40 -6.48 2.20
CA ASN A 96 1.26 -7.90 2.53
C ASN A 96 1.27 -8.81 1.29
N SER A 97 0.94 -8.25 0.12
CA SER A 97 0.94 -8.96 -1.17
C SER A 97 2.21 -8.66 -1.96
N ALA A 98 3.04 -7.71 -1.52
CA ALA A 98 4.23 -7.27 -2.24
C ALA A 98 5.21 -8.42 -2.54
N PRO A 99 5.54 -9.34 -1.61
CA PRO A 99 6.43 -10.46 -1.91
C PRO A 99 5.94 -11.33 -3.08
N ASP A 100 4.64 -11.61 -3.14
CA ASP A 100 4.04 -12.40 -4.22
C ASP A 100 4.10 -11.67 -5.56
N PHE A 101 3.75 -10.39 -5.60
CA PHE A 101 3.80 -9.59 -6.84
C PHE A 101 5.24 -9.41 -7.35
N VAL A 102 6.19 -9.09 -6.46
CA VAL A 102 7.61 -8.92 -6.81
C VAL A 102 8.21 -10.25 -7.29
N SER A 103 7.87 -11.37 -6.66
CA SER A 103 8.43 -12.68 -7.00
C SER A 103 7.77 -13.35 -8.22
N SER A 104 6.47 -13.13 -8.46
CA SER A 104 5.70 -13.73 -9.55
C SER A 104 6.22 -13.37 -10.96
N GLY A 105 6.99 -12.28 -11.06
CA GLY A 105 7.51 -11.78 -12.32
C GLY A 105 6.44 -11.15 -13.21
N VAL A 106 5.26 -10.80 -12.70
CA VAL A 106 4.22 -10.08 -13.47
C VAL A 106 4.49 -8.58 -13.60
N LEU A 107 5.34 -8.03 -12.72
CA LEU A 107 5.70 -6.62 -12.71
C LEU A 107 6.88 -6.31 -13.64
N LEU A 108 6.85 -5.12 -14.24
CA LEU A 108 7.96 -4.56 -15.00
C LEU A 108 9.03 -4.00 -14.04
N PRO A 109 10.33 -4.27 -14.28
CA PRO A 109 11.41 -3.57 -13.59
C PRO A 109 11.33 -2.05 -13.83
N LEU A 110 11.42 -1.28 -12.75
CA LEU A 110 11.25 0.18 -12.79
C LEU A 110 12.57 0.95 -12.77
N GLN A 111 13.67 0.33 -12.35
CA GLN A 111 14.91 1.05 -12.10
C GLN A 111 15.43 1.82 -13.33
N ASP A 112 15.42 1.19 -14.50
CA ASP A 112 15.96 1.82 -15.72
C ASP A 112 15.14 3.02 -16.17
N VAL A 113 13.80 2.88 -16.20
CA VAL A 113 12.91 3.98 -16.61
C VAL A 113 13.02 5.16 -15.64
N LEU A 114 13.09 4.90 -14.33
CA LEU A 114 13.20 5.95 -13.32
C LEU A 114 14.56 6.65 -13.38
N ARG A 115 15.66 5.90 -13.58
CA ARG A 115 17.01 6.47 -13.73
C ARG A 115 17.18 7.27 -15.02
N ALA A 116 16.55 6.82 -16.10
CA ALA A 116 16.59 7.51 -17.40
C ALA A 116 15.73 8.78 -17.43
N THR A 117 14.79 8.93 -16.49
CA THR A 117 13.88 10.08 -16.45
C THR A 117 14.62 11.34 -15.99
N PRO A 118 14.70 12.40 -16.82
CA PRO A 118 15.42 13.61 -16.48
C PRO A 118 14.92 14.25 -15.18
N GLY A 119 15.84 14.56 -14.26
CA GLY A 119 15.52 15.20 -12.98
C GLY A 119 14.79 14.31 -11.97
N TYR A 120 14.63 13.01 -12.20
CA TYR A 120 13.90 12.12 -11.29
C TYR A 120 14.60 11.96 -9.93
N GLY A 121 15.93 11.83 -9.93
CA GLY A 121 16.71 11.63 -8.71
C GLY A 121 16.44 10.27 -8.06
N TYR A 122 16.63 9.17 -8.80
CA TYR A 122 16.33 7.81 -8.33
C TYR A 122 17.04 7.44 -7.01
N ASP A 123 18.28 7.88 -6.83
CA ASP A 123 19.07 7.59 -5.61
C ASP A 123 18.61 8.42 -4.38
N ASP A 124 17.61 9.30 -4.55
CA ASP A 124 16.93 9.99 -3.45
C ASP A 124 15.85 9.14 -2.76
N LEU A 125 15.46 8.02 -3.38
CA LEU A 125 14.52 7.07 -2.77
C LEU A 125 15.15 6.41 -1.53
N LEU A 126 14.40 6.36 -0.45
CA LEU A 126 14.81 5.80 0.82
C LEU A 126 14.97 4.27 0.71
N PRO A 127 16.12 3.69 1.08
CA PRO A 127 16.30 2.24 1.09
C PRO A 127 15.25 1.52 1.93
N SER A 128 14.89 2.07 3.10
CA SER A 128 13.85 1.52 3.97
C SER A 128 12.46 1.51 3.34
N ALA A 129 12.13 2.49 2.49
CA ALA A 129 10.86 2.54 1.79
C ALA A 129 10.81 1.57 0.59
N THR A 130 11.95 1.36 -0.08
CA THR A 130 12.00 0.52 -1.29
C THR A 130 12.29 -0.96 -1.02
N ALA A 131 12.74 -1.34 0.18
CA ALA A 131 13.19 -2.69 0.51
C ALA A 131 12.16 -3.79 0.17
N LEU A 132 10.90 -3.59 0.54
CA LEU A 132 9.82 -4.56 0.31
C LEU A 132 9.48 -4.75 -1.19
N TRP A 133 9.83 -3.76 -2.01
CA TRP A 133 9.47 -3.69 -3.43
C TRP A 133 10.61 -4.13 -4.36
N ARG A 134 11.67 -4.70 -3.79
CA ARG A 134 12.87 -5.14 -4.51
C ARG A 134 13.03 -6.66 -4.51
N ARG A 135 13.63 -7.16 -5.58
CA ARG A 135 14.21 -8.52 -5.67
C ARG A 135 15.51 -8.42 -6.47
N ASP A 136 16.56 -9.04 -5.96
CA ASP A 136 17.90 -9.03 -6.59
C ASP A 136 18.34 -7.60 -6.96
N ASP A 137 18.24 -6.67 -5.99
CA ASP A 137 18.51 -5.23 -6.12
C ASP A 137 17.70 -4.47 -7.18
N THR A 138 16.73 -5.12 -7.83
CA THR A 138 15.85 -4.51 -8.83
C THR A 138 14.54 -4.06 -8.19
N LEU A 139 14.14 -2.81 -8.44
CA LEU A 139 12.86 -2.25 -7.97
C LEU A 139 11.72 -2.61 -8.92
N TYR A 140 10.66 -3.25 -8.42
CA TYR A 140 9.51 -3.70 -9.21
C TYR A 140 8.22 -2.92 -8.95
N ALA A 141 8.14 -2.19 -7.83
CA ALA A 141 7.04 -1.27 -7.55
C ALA A 141 7.57 -0.01 -6.86
N TYR A 142 6.93 1.12 -7.12
CA TYR A 142 7.24 2.38 -6.46
C TYR A 142 6.47 2.49 -5.13
N PRO A 143 7.12 2.65 -3.97
CA PRO A 143 6.42 2.86 -2.69
C PRO A 143 5.67 4.20 -2.70
N LEU A 144 4.34 4.18 -2.79
CA LEU A 144 3.48 5.36 -2.86
C LEU A 144 3.03 5.89 -1.50
N SER A 145 2.77 5.01 -0.54
CA SER A 145 2.32 5.39 0.80
C SER A 145 3.14 4.64 1.81
N THR A 146 3.67 5.33 2.82
CA THR A 146 4.48 4.74 3.89
C THR A 146 4.03 5.32 5.23
N SER A 147 2.82 5.00 5.68
CA SER A 147 2.33 5.52 6.97
C SER A 147 2.82 4.60 8.09
N PRO A 148 3.72 5.06 8.98
CA PRO A 148 4.16 4.26 10.10
C PRO A 148 3.00 4.03 11.07
N PHE A 149 2.97 2.84 11.67
CA PHE A 149 2.16 2.58 12.83
C PHE A 149 2.82 3.25 14.05
N GLY A 150 1.98 3.89 14.87
CA GLY A 150 2.37 4.43 16.16
C GLY A 150 1.31 4.14 17.21
N VAL A 151 1.59 4.54 18.44
CA VAL A 151 0.67 4.40 19.57
C VAL A 151 -0.01 5.74 19.78
N PHE A 152 -1.30 5.79 19.45
CA PHE A 152 -2.16 6.89 19.89
C PHE A 152 -2.45 6.73 21.38
N VAL A 153 -2.42 7.86 22.10
CA VAL A 153 -2.54 7.90 23.56
C VAL A 153 -3.65 8.85 23.96
N ASN A 154 -4.53 8.43 24.85
CA ASN A 154 -5.52 9.27 25.53
C ASN A 154 -4.91 9.75 26.85
N LEU A 155 -4.43 11.00 26.86
CA LEU A 155 -3.72 11.59 28.00
C LEU A 155 -4.64 11.80 29.20
N ASP A 156 -5.95 11.98 28.98
CA ASP A 156 -6.92 12.12 30.06
C ASP A 156 -7.07 10.81 30.84
N LEU A 157 -7.10 9.66 30.15
CA LEU A 157 -7.13 8.34 30.80
C LEU A 157 -5.81 8.01 31.51
N MET A 158 -4.66 8.36 30.92
CA MET A 158 -3.36 8.23 31.60
C MET A 158 -3.33 9.01 32.92
N LYS A 159 -3.80 10.25 32.88
CA LYS A 159 -3.89 11.13 34.06
C LYS A 159 -4.86 10.59 35.11
N GLN A 160 -6.04 10.10 34.70
CA GLN A 160 -7.02 9.48 35.61
C GLN A 160 -6.47 8.24 36.32
N ALA A 161 -5.66 7.46 35.61
CA ALA A 161 -4.98 6.30 36.15
C ALA A 161 -3.77 6.63 37.05
N GLY A 162 -3.25 7.87 36.96
CA GLY A 162 -2.06 8.30 37.68
C GLY A 162 -0.76 7.70 37.12
N VAL A 163 -0.77 7.27 35.85
CA VAL A 163 0.42 6.74 35.17
C VAL A 163 1.09 7.84 34.34
N LYS A 164 2.40 7.68 34.10
CA LYS A 164 3.14 8.60 33.24
C LYS A 164 2.66 8.44 31.79
N PRO A 165 2.45 9.53 31.04
CA PRO A 165 2.20 9.41 29.62
C PRO A 165 3.43 8.82 28.89
N PRO A 166 3.25 8.11 27.76
CA PRO A 166 4.35 7.51 27.00
C PRO A 166 5.47 8.48 26.61
N ALA A 167 5.16 9.75 26.31
CA ALA A 167 6.19 10.76 26.02
C ALA A 167 7.20 10.95 27.17
N GLU A 168 6.74 10.91 28.43
CA GLU A 168 7.62 10.96 29.60
C GLU A 168 8.45 9.67 29.76
N ARG A 169 7.86 8.51 29.45
CA ARG A 169 8.60 7.24 29.43
C ARG A 169 9.69 7.25 28.37
N ILE A 170 9.40 7.79 27.19
CA ILE A 170 10.39 7.94 26.10
C ILE A 170 11.53 8.84 26.55
N ALA A 171 11.22 9.99 27.15
CA ALA A 171 12.24 10.90 27.67
C ALA A 171 13.13 10.26 28.76
N ALA A 172 12.59 9.31 29.52
CA ALA A 172 13.33 8.53 30.50
C ALA A 172 14.06 7.29 29.93
N GLY A 173 13.89 6.97 28.64
CA GLY A 173 14.43 5.74 28.05
C GLY A 173 13.71 4.46 28.50
N GLU A 174 12.48 4.60 29.00
CA GLU A 174 11.68 3.53 29.60
C GLU A 174 10.52 3.06 28.70
N TRP A 175 10.41 3.55 27.47
CA TRP A 175 9.31 3.16 26.57
C TRP A 175 9.52 1.77 25.97
N SER A 176 9.01 0.76 26.66
CA SER A 176 9.10 -0.66 26.32
C SER A 176 7.74 -1.34 26.38
N TRP A 177 7.62 -2.52 25.76
CA TRP A 177 6.39 -3.31 25.81
C TRP A 177 5.93 -3.65 27.22
N ASP A 178 6.86 -3.96 28.13
CA ASP A 178 6.54 -4.25 29.53
C ASP A 178 5.92 -3.05 30.23
N ASN A 179 6.49 -1.85 30.04
CA ASN A 179 5.93 -0.62 30.62
C ASN A 179 4.62 -0.20 29.95
N ALA A 180 4.48 -0.36 28.64
CA ALA A 180 3.23 -0.08 27.94
C ALA A 180 2.09 -0.98 28.43
N VAL A 181 2.35 -2.27 28.64
CA VAL A 181 1.37 -3.22 29.21
C VAL A 181 1.06 -2.91 30.68
N ALA A 182 2.07 -2.55 31.48
CA ALA A 182 1.86 -2.17 32.88
C ALA A 182 0.98 -0.91 33.01
N ASP A 183 1.25 0.12 32.22
CA ASP A 183 0.46 1.36 32.20
C ASP A 183 -0.97 1.09 31.71
N ALA A 184 -1.12 0.28 30.65
CA ALA A 184 -2.41 -0.14 30.13
C ALA A 184 -3.25 -0.90 31.17
N ALA A 185 -2.65 -1.84 31.91
CA ALA A 185 -3.29 -2.57 33.00
C ALA A 185 -3.73 -1.64 34.13
N ALA A 186 -2.89 -0.68 34.51
CA ALA A 186 -3.20 0.30 35.54
C ALA A 186 -4.37 1.22 35.14
N VAL A 187 -4.42 1.64 33.87
CA VAL A 187 -5.58 2.38 33.34
C VAL A 187 -6.84 1.53 33.42
N HIS A 188 -6.79 0.28 32.96
CA HIS A 188 -7.96 -0.60 33.02
C HIS A 188 -8.46 -0.78 34.45
N ALA A 189 -7.56 -1.10 35.39
CA ALA A 189 -7.91 -1.29 36.80
C ALA A 189 -8.53 -0.05 37.45
N LYS A 190 -8.10 1.16 37.05
CA LYS A 190 -8.57 2.41 37.66
C LYS A 190 -9.83 2.98 37.03
N THR A 191 -10.01 2.79 35.72
CA THR A 191 -11.05 3.48 34.93
C THR A 191 -12.12 2.55 34.38
N GLY A 192 -11.85 1.24 34.31
CA GLY A 192 -12.68 0.26 33.62
C GLY A 192 -12.65 0.36 32.09
N LYS A 193 -11.93 1.33 31.51
CA LYS A 193 -11.70 1.46 30.06
C LYS A 193 -10.65 0.46 29.58
N ALA A 194 -10.57 0.21 28.28
CA ALA A 194 -9.53 -0.65 27.74
C ALA A 194 -8.15 0.01 27.90
N GLY A 195 -7.11 -0.79 28.17
CA GLY A 195 -5.75 -0.30 28.29
C GLY A 195 -5.11 -0.01 26.93
N LEU A 196 -4.59 -1.04 26.26
CA LEU A 196 -3.97 -0.96 24.94
C LEU A 196 -4.69 -1.84 23.94
N VAL A 197 -5.10 -1.25 22.82
CA VAL A 197 -5.75 -1.96 21.71
C VAL A 197 -4.78 -2.11 20.54
N VAL A 198 -4.39 -3.36 20.25
CA VAL A 198 -3.83 -3.73 18.95
C VAL A 198 -4.99 -4.14 18.06
N ARG A 199 -5.25 -3.34 17.02
CA ARG A 199 -6.50 -3.45 16.28
C ARG A 199 -6.46 -4.62 15.30
N ASP A 200 -7.31 -5.64 15.47
CA ASP A 200 -7.37 -6.78 14.55
C ASP A 200 -8.70 -6.96 13.79
N PHE A 201 -9.71 -6.11 14.06
CA PHE A 201 -11.07 -6.19 13.51
C PHE A 201 -11.57 -7.64 13.34
N ASP A 202 -11.89 -8.32 14.43
CA ASP A 202 -12.43 -9.68 14.41
C ASP A 202 -11.44 -10.73 13.88
N TYR A 203 -10.15 -10.63 14.22
CA TYR A 203 -9.10 -11.57 13.79
C TYR A 203 -8.84 -11.63 12.28
N LYS A 204 -9.28 -10.63 11.52
CA LYS A 204 -9.14 -10.60 10.05
C LYS A 204 -7.82 -9.97 9.59
N LEU A 205 -7.26 -9.07 10.40
CA LEU A 205 -5.99 -8.38 10.12
C LEU A 205 -4.89 -8.84 11.08
N TRP A 206 -4.58 -10.13 11.03
CA TRP A 206 -3.54 -10.73 11.87
C TRP A 206 -2.16 -10.10 11.63
N ASP A 207 -1.93 -9.50 10.46
CA ASP A 207 -0.72 -8.78 10.07
C ASP A 207 -0.47 -7.52 10.93
N ASN A 208 -1.49 -6.92 11.55
CA ASN A 208 -1.30 -5.83 12.51
C ASN A 208 -0.53 -6.27 13.76
N LEU A 209 -0.48 -7.56 14.09
CA LEU A 209 0.37 -8.08 15.17
C LEU A 209 1.87 -7.98 14.83
N ALA A 210 2.25 -7.63 13.59
CA ALA A 210 3.62 -7.21 13.26
C ALA A 210 4.06 -5.99 14.06
N THR A 211 3.12 -5.16 14.49
CA THR A 211 3.40 -4.06 15.41
C THR A 211 3.89 -4.55 16.76
N VAL A 212 3.75 -5.83 17.10
CA VAL A 212 4.24 -6.47 18.34
C VAL A 212 5.42 -7.40 18.04
N TRP A 213 5.25 -8.42 17.19
CA TRP A 213 6.25 -9.50 17.04
C TRP A 213 7.59 -9.03 16.47
N ASN A 214 7.61 -7.95 15.68
CA ASN A 214 8.86 -7.36 15.19
C ASN A 214 9.75 -6.87 16.34
N GLY A 215 9.16 -6.49 17.49
CA GLY A 215 9.91 -6.12 18.69
C GLY A 215 10.68 -7.28 19.32
N TRP A 216 10.29 -8.52 19.04
CA TRP A 216 11.02 -9.73 19.44
C TRP A 216 11.96 -10.24 18.33
N GLY A 217 12.06 -9.54 17.21
CA GLY A 217 12.76 -10.04 16.02
C GLY A 217 12.10 -11.30 15.45
N ALA A 218 10.84 -11.56 15.79
CA ALA A 218 10.08 -12.67 15.26
C ALA A 218 9.48 -12.30 13.90
N ALA A 219 9.28 -13.30 13.05
CA ALA A 219 8.63 -13.14 11.76
C ALA A 219 7.71 -14.33 11.49
N PRO A 220 6.51 -14.12 10.91
CA PRO A 220 5.58 -15.19 10.58
C PRO A 220 6.09 -16.07 9.43
N TRP A 221 7.01 -15.55 8.61
CA TRP A 221 7.57 -16.23 7.44
C TRP A 221 9.08 -15.99 7.36
N SER A 222 9.82 -16.93 6.77
CA SER A 222 11.22 -16.71 6.36
C SER A 222 11.33 -15.59 5.33
N ALA A 223 12.52 -15.00 5.17
CA ALA A 223 12.75 -13.91 4.21
C ALA A 223 12.42 -14.28 2.76
N ASP A 224 12.51 -15.56 2.39
CA ASP A 224 12.13 -16.09 1.07
C ASP A 224 10.64 -16.51 0.98
N GLY A 225 9.88 -16.37 2.05
CA GLY A 225 8.46 -16.74 2.14
C GLY A 225 8.19 -18.24 2.15
N LYS A 226 9.21 -19.11 2.26
CA LYS A 226 9.04 -20.57 2.08
C LYS A 226 8.84 -21.36 3.36
N ALA A 227 9.16 -20.79 4.52
CA ALA A 227 9.02 -21.45 5.81
C ALA A 227 8.10 -20.64 6.74
N CYS A 228 7.20 -21.34 7.42
CA CYS A 228 6.36 -20.78 8.47
C CYS A 228 7.21 -20.55 9.73
N GLY A 229 7.17 -19.33 10.27
CA GLY A 229 7.92 -18.92 11.46
C GLY A 229 7.10 -18.95 12.76
N PHE A 230 5.83 -19.34 12.71
CA PHE A 230 4.94 -19.26 13.87
C PHE A 230 5.28 -20.22 15.01
N ASP A 231 6.00 -21.30 14.72
CA ASP A 231 6.47 -22.28 15.70
C ASP A 231 7.85 -21.94 16.29
N GLN A 232 8.48 -20.86 15.82
CA GLN A 232 9.81 -20.48 16.27
C GLN A 232 9.80 -19.93 17.71
N PRO A 233 10.88 -20.12 18.49
CA PRO A 233 10.92 -19.70 19.89
C PRO A 233 10.54 -18.23 20.11
N ALA A 234 11.01 -17.32 19.25
CA ALA A 234 10.70 -15.89 19.33
C ALA A 234 9.21 -15.61 19.13
N MET A 235 8.54 -16.28 18.17
CA MET A 235 7.09 -16.11 17.99
C MET A 235 6.32 -16.71 19.17
N ALA A 236 6.75 -17.85 19.70
CA ALA A 236 6.15 -18.44 20.89
C ALA A 236 6.25 -17.51 22.13
N GLU A 237 7.35 -16.75 22.25
CA GLU A 237 7.48 -15.70 23.28
C GLU A 237 6.48 -14.56 23.09
N VAL A 238 6.31 -14.07 21.86
CA VAL A 238 5.31 -13.03 21.55
C VAL A 238 3.90 -13.51 21.91
N MET A 239 3.54 -14.74 21.53
CA MET A 239 2.21 -15.28 21.83
C MET A 239 1.99 -15.46 23.34
N ARG A 240 3.03 -15.86 24.10
CA ARG A 240 2.98 -15.88 25.57
C ARG A 240 2.82 -14.48 26.17
N PHE A 241 3.54 -13.49 25.64
CA PHE A 241 3.44 -12.10 26.05
C PHE A 241 2.01 -11.57 25.84
N LEU A 242 1.46 -11.73 24.63
CA LEU A 242 0.08 -11.33 24.31
C LEU A 242 -0.94 -12.05 25.18
N HIS A 243 -0.79 -13.37 25.38
CA HIS A 243 -1.67 -14.14 26.26
C HIS A 243 -1.65 -13.59 27.70
N LYS A 244 -0.47 -13.31 28.25
CA LYS A 244 -0.34 -12.72 29.59
C LYS A 244 -0.98 -11.33 29.65
N ALA A 245 -0.70 -10.47 28.68
CA ALA A 245 -1.23 -9.10 28.61
C ALA A 245 -2.77 -9.08 28.57
N VAL A 246 -3.38 -10.00 27.83
CA VAL A 246 -4.85 -10.12 27.71
C VAL A 246 -5.45 -10.78 28.96
N PHE A 247 -5.01 -11.99 29.32
CA PHE A 247 -5.74 -12.83 30.26
C PHE A 247 -5.27 -12.72 31.71
N THR A 248 -4.02 -12.31 31.94
CA THR A 248 -3.46 -12.17 33.29
C THR A 248 -3.43 -10.70 33.73
N ASP A 249 -2.82 -9.85 32.92
CA ASP A 249 -2.60 -8.44 33.27
C ASP A 249 -3.83 -7.57 33.01
N GLN A 250 -4.78 -8.06 32.19
CA GLN A 250 -5.96 -7.30 31.75
C GLN A 250 -5.58 -5.94 31.11
N ALA A 251 -4.41 -5.87 30.49
CA ALA A 251 -3.88 -4.67 29.83
C ALA A 251 -4.47 -4.48 28.43
N MET A 252 -4.82 -5.56 27.76
CA MET A 252 -5.41 -5.57 26.42
C MET A 252 -6.81 -6.18 26.49
N PRO A 253 -7.76 -5.72 25.66
CA PRO A 253 -9.09 -6.32 25.61
C PRO A 253 -9.02 -7.79 25.16
N GLY A 254 -9.91 -8.61 25.72
CA GLY A 254 -10.06 -10.01 25.31
C GLY A 254 -10.65 -10.17 23.90
N PRO A 255 -10.59 -11.39 23.35
CA PRO A 255 -11.22 -11.73 22.08
C PRO A 255 -12.67 -11.23 21.96
N GLY A 256 -12.96 -10.46 20.90
CA GLY A 256 -14.30 -9.94 20.61
C GLY A 256 -14.80 -8.82 21.55
N ALA A 257 -14.00 -8.36 22.49
CA ALA A 257 -14.36 -7.22 23.34
C ALA A 257 -14.22 -5.90 22.55
N PRO A 258 -15.30 -5.12 22.39
CA PRO A 258 -15.22 -3.86 21.66
C PRO A 258 -14.51 -2.80 22.51
N ALA A 259 -13.53 -2.12 21.92
CA ALA A 259 -12.90 -0.93 22.49
C ALA A 259 -12.52 0.01 21.35
N ASP A 260 -13.13 1.20 21.33
CA ASP A 260 -12.82 2.24 20.35
C ASP A 260 -12.08 3.40 21.01
N PHE A 261 -10.80 3.52 20.69
CA PHE A 261 -9.99 4.65 21.11
C PHE A 261 -10.59 5.99 20.67
N PHE A 262 -11.13 6.08 19.45
CA PHE A 262 -11.66 7.32 18.88
C PHE A 262 -12.97 7.76 19.55
N ALA A 263 -13.66 6.83 20.21
CA ALA A 263 -14.80 7.11 21.08
C ALA A 263 -14.39 7.41 22.55
N GLY A 264 -13.10 7.32 22.88
CA GLY A 264 -12.59 7.52 24.24
C GLY A 264 -12.68 6.27 25.14
N ASP A 265 -12.84 5.09 24.56
CA ASP A 265 -13.01 3.83 25.31
C ASP A 265 -11.71 3.06 25.56
N ALA A 266 -10.57 3.57 25.08
CA ALA A 266 -9.25 2.97 25.28
C ALA A 266 -8.19 4.03 25.61
N ALA A 267 -7.23 3.65 26.46
CA ALA A 267 -6.09 4.50 26.82
C ALA A 267 -5.10 4.62 25.65
N MET A 268 -4.87 3.53 24.93
CA MET A 268 -3.94 3.45 23.82
C MET A 268 -4.51 2.63 22.67
N THR A 269 -4.17 3.00 21.44
CA THR A 269 -4.35 2.13 20.27
C THR A 269 -3.17 2.22 19.32
N ILE A 270 -2.83 1.08 18.70
CA ILE A 270 -1.79 1.03 17.68
C ILE A 270 -2.43 1.13 16.30
N THR A 271 -2.11 2.20 15.58
CA THR A 271 -2.63 2.46 14.23
C THR A 271 -1.82 3.52 13.50
N GLN A 272 -2.21 3.84 12.28
CA GLN A 272 -1.58 4.85 11.42
C GLN A 272 -2.12 6.26 11.71
N ILE A 273 -1.29 7.29 11.54
CA ILE A 273 -1.66 8.70 11.76
C ILE A 273 -2.91 9.14 10.98
N SER A 274 -3.16 8.54 9.80
CA SER A 274 -4.35 8.80 8.98
C SER A 274 -5.67 8.57 9.73
N ARG A 275 -5.67 7.75 10.79
CA ARG A 275 -6.84 7.53 11.64
C ARG A 275 -7.14 8.67 12.61
N ALA A 276 -6.24 9.64 12.79
CA ALA A 276 -6.51 10.84 13.59
C ALA A 276 -7.77 11.58 13.11
N ALA A 277 -8.11 11.49 11.81
CA ALA A 277 -9.34 12.05 11.26
C ALA A 277 -10.66 11.47 11.85
N LEU A 278 -10.58 10.34 12.58
CA LEU A 278 -11.72 9.77 13.31
C LEU A 278 -11.94 10.45 14.68
N LEU A 279 -10.97 11.21 15.19
CA LEU A 279 -11.13 12.00 16.40
C LEU A 279 -12.07 13.18 16.12
N LYS A 280 -13.08 13.34 16.97
CA LYS A 280 -13.97 14.50 16.94
C LYS A 280 -13.29 15.71 17.59
N ASP A 281 -13.65 16.91 17.14
CA ASP A 281 -13.22 18.14 17.79
C ASP A 281 -13.58 18.12 19.28
N GLY A 282 -12.58 18.36 20.14
CA GLY A 282 -12.75 18.37 21.59
C GLY A 282 -12.96 17.00 22.25
N ALA A 283 -12.60 15.88 21.60
CA ALA A 283 -12.79 14.53 22.15
C ALA A 283 -12.08 14.32 23.51
N PHE A 284 -10.74 14.35 23.53
CA PHE A 284 -9.89 14.26 24.71
C PHE A 284 -8.48 14.74 24.35
N ALA A 285 -7.66 15.05 25.36
CA ALA A 285 -6.25 15.34 25.11
C ALA A 285 -5.52 14.07 24.63
N TRP A 286 -4.83 14.15 23.50
CA TRP A 286 -4.19 12.98 22.89
C TRP A 286 -2.78 13.26 22.38
N ASP A 287 -2.01 12.19 22.21
CA ASP A 287 -0.65 12.20 21.66
C ASP A 287 -0.44 11.00 20.71
N LEU A 288 0.60 11.05 19.87
CA LEU A 288 1.06 9.95 19.03
C LEU A 288 2.56 9.72 19.24
N VAL A 289 2.91 8.52 19.71
CA VAL A 289 4.30 8.14 19.98
C VAL A 289 4.74 6.91 19.16
N PRO A 290 6.05 6.65 19.03
CA PRO A 290 6.56 5.44 18.39
C PRO A 290 6.09 4.14 19.07
N LEU A 291 6.25 3.01 18.38
CA LEU A 291 6.00 1.69 18.97
C LEU A 291 6.91 1.46 20.20
N PRO A 292 6.44 0.72 21.23
CA PRO A 292 7.28 0.39 22.38
C PRO A 292 8.49 -0.44 21.96
N LYS A 293 9.63 -0.20 22.59
CA LYS A 293 10.83 -1.02 22.38
C LYS A 293 10.56 -2.47 22.79
N GLY A 294 10.93 -3.42 21.92
CA GLY A 294 10.91 -4.84 22.25
C GLY A 294 12.30 -5.35 22.66
N PRO A 295 12.42 -6.62 23.06
CA PRO A 295 13.69 -7.20 23.48
C PRO A 295 14.75 -7.22 22.36
N ALA A 296 14.36 -7.24 21.09
CA ALA A 296 15.28 -7.13 19.95
C ALA A 296 15.69 -5.67 19.63
N GLY A 297 15.11 -4.69 20.33
CA GLY A 297 15.42 -3.28 20.16
C GLY A 297 14.25 -2.44 19.63
N GLU A 298 14.60 -1.27 19.10
CA GLU A 298 13.66 -0.38 18.43
C GLU A 298 13.36 -0.88 17.01
N TYR A 299 12.13 -0.70 16.57
CA TYR A 299 11.67 -1.14 15.26
C TYR A 299 10.52 -0.25 14.79
N ALA A 300 10.19 -0.36 13.50
CA ALA A 300 9.04 0.31 12.92
C ALA A 300 8.23 -0.68 12.10
N VAL A 301 6.92 -0.46 12.06
CA VAL A 301 6.04 -1.08 11.08
C VAL A 301 5.49 0.04 10.22
N ILE A 302 5.70 -0.08 8.91
CA ILE A 302 5.25 0.91 7.95
C ILE A 302 4.14 0.25 7.15
N GLY A 303 2.94 0.82 7.21
CA GLY A 303 1.90 0.46 6.26
C GLY A 303 2.33 0.98 4.88
N GLN A 304 2.52 0.07 3.93
CA GLN A 304 3.04 0.42 2.60
C GLN A 304 2.07 0.11 1.46
N ALA A 305 1.85 1.10 0.59
CA ALA A 305 1.28 0.87 -0.72
C ALA A 305 2.38 1.01 -1.78
N GLY A 306 2.44 0.10 -2.74
CA GLY A 306 3.29 0.20 -3.91
C GLY A 306 2.47 0.52 -5.15
N ILE A 307 3.06 1.16 -6.16
CA ILE A 307 2.53 1.20 -7.53
C ILE A 307 3.36 0.25 -8.37
N GLY A 308 2.76 -0.86 -8.79
CA GLY A 308 3.35 -1.78 -9.76
C GLY A 308 2.90 -1.44 -11.18
N VAL A 309 3.79 -1.63 -12.15
CA VAL A 309 3.47 -1.62 -13.59
C VAL A 309 3.46 -3.06 -14.07
N PHE A 310 2.38 -3.52 -14.70
CA PHE A 310 2.30 -4.88 -15.21
C PHE A 310 3.07 -4.99 -16.53
N LYS A 311 3.94 -6.01 -16.63
CA LYS A 311 4.73 -6.25 -17.85
C LYS A 311 3.89 -6.81 -19.00
N ALA A 312 2.77 -7.45 -18.65
CA ALA A 312 1.87 -8.08 -19.61
C ALA A 312 0.91 -7.01 -20.15
N GLY A 313 1.04 -6.68 -21.43
CA GLY A 313 0.23 -5.67 -22.10
C GLY A 313 1.04 -4.88 -23.11
N ALA A 314 0.38 -4.31 -24.12
CA ALA A 314 1.04 -3.53 -25.16
C ALA A 314 1.58 -2.18 -24.63
N ASN A 315 1.10 -1.72 -23.47
CA ASN A 315 1.33 -0.37 -22.97
C ASN A 315 2.35 -0.30 -21.82
N ALA A 316 3.03 -1.40 -21.46
CA ALA A 316 3.87 -1.46 -20.26
C ALA A 316 4.92 -0.33 -20.20
N GLN A 317 5.53 0.04 -21.33
CA GLN A 317 6.49 1.14 -21.39
C GLN A 317 5.84 2.52 -21.21
N ALA A 318 4.67 2.74 -21.80
CA ALA A 318 3.91 3.98 -21.61
C ALA A 318 3.43 4.11 -20.16
N ALA A 319 3.00 3.00 -19.54
CA ALA A 319 2.63 2.94 -18.14
C ALA A 319 3.82 3.22 -17.21
N ALA A 320 5.01 2.68 -17.52
CA ALA A 320 6.24 2.94 -16.78
C ALA A 320 6.70 4.40 -16.90
N SER A 321 6.58 4.99 -18.09
CA SER A 321 6.82 6.42 -18.32
C SER A 321 5.83 7.28 -17.52
N PHE A 322 4.55 6.93 -17.53
CA PHE A 322 3.56 7.63 -16.71
C PHE A 322 3.85 7.49 -15.21
N LEU A 323 4.27 6.30 -14.74
CA LEU A 323 4.68 6.12 -13.34
C LEU A 323 5.85 7.03 -12.98
N ALA A 324 6.86 7.13 -13.84
CA ALA A 324 8.00 8.01 -13.63
C ALA A 324 7.59 9.49 -13.51
N PHE A 325 6.64 9.93 -14.36
CA PHE A 325 6.07 11.27 -14.26
C PHE A 325 5.24 11.47 -12.98
N LEU A 326 4.33 10.52 -12.69
CA LEU A 326 3.45 10.54 -11.51
C LEU A 326 4.26 10.65 -10.21
N THR A 327 5.45 10.03 -10.20
CA THR A 327 6.31 9.92 -9.02
C THR A 327 7.56 10.82 -9.09
N SER A 328 7.60 11.75 -10.04
CA SER A 328 8.68 12.75 -10.13
C SER A 328 8.74 13.62 -8.87
N PRO A 329 9.87 14.28 -8.55
CA PRO A 329 9.96 15.13 -7.35
C PRO A 329 8.83 16.16 -7.25
N GLU A 330 8.48 16.82 -8.37
CA GLU A 330 7.39 17.81 -8.41
C GLU A 330 6.03 17.18 -8.08
N ASN A 331 5.70 16.05 -8.70
CA ASN A 331 4.40 15.40 -8.47
C ASN A 331 4.36 14.65 -7.13
N SER A 332 5.49 14.14 -6.66
CA SER A 332 5.64 13.59 -5.31
C SER A 332 5.36 14.65 -4.24
N ALA A 333 5.77 15.91 -4.44
CA ALA A 333 5.42 17.00 -3.53
C ALA A 333 3.90 17.29 -3.50
N LYS A 334 3.21 17.12 -4.63
CA LYS A 334 1.73 17.23 -4.68
C LYS A 334 1.07 16.04 -3.98
N LEU A 335 1.57 14.82 -4.22
CA LEU A 335 1.11 13.59 -3.57
C LEU A 335 1.33 13.61 -2.05
N ALA A 336 2.38 14.28 -1.56
CA ALA A 336 2.71 14.42 -0.14
C ALA A 336 1.60 15.07 0.71
N GLN A 337 0.62 15.74 0.08
CA GLN A 337 -0.59 16.21 0.77
C GLN A 337 -1.42 15.07 1.37
N PHE A 338 -1.33 13.87 0.80
CA PHE A 338 -2.11 12.70 1.21
C PHE A 338 -1.25 11.46 1.49
N PHE A 339 -0.13 11.31 0.80
CA PHE A 339 0.70 10.11 0.84
C PHE A 339 2.15 10.47 1.15
N PRO A 340 2.71 10.04 2.30
CA PRO A 340 4.09 10.32 2.64
C PRO A 340 5.05 9.86 1.53
N PRO A 341 5.96 10.73 1.07
CA PRO A 341 6.84 10.40 -0.05
C PRO A 341 7.95 9.44 0.38
N PRO A 342 8.39 8.50 -0.48
CA PRO A 342 9.48 7.58 -0.19
C PRO A 342 10.87 8.19 -0.45
N ARG A 343 10.98 9.51 -0.58
CA ARG A 343 12.18 10.24 -1.01
C ARG A 343 12.57 11.28 0.02
N LYS A 344 13.87 11.64 0.08
CA LYS A 344 14.38 12.57 1.12
C LYS A 344 14.00 14.02 0.85
N SER A 345 13.94 14.43 -0.42
CA SER A 345 13.47 15.77 -0.82
C SER A 345 11.97 15.84 -1.04
#